data_AF-A0A176RYX4-F1
#
_entry.id   AF-A0A176RYX4-F1
#
_cell.length_a   1.000
_cell.length_b   1.000
_cell.length_c   1.000
_cell.angle_alpha   90.00
_cell.angle_beta   90.00
_cell.angle_gamma   90.00
#
_symmetry.space_group_name_H-M   'P 1'
#
loop_
_entity.id
_entity.type
_entity.pdbx_description
1 polymer ?
#
loop_
_entity_poly.entity_id
_entity_poly.type
_entity_poly.pdbx_seq_one_letter_code
_entity_poly.pdbx_strand_id
1 'polypeptide(L)'
;SLAERVKTATYVFEGIVTAVNPPQVTIQVTQYFKGRGGPAQVKMTGFNEHSCSDFLTLDQQAIFFGEGDINSMLTAVYDGAFGSTREVSPENLAAIAAAVDCMASYHNGQLHVPCIAVTGIDKIYTADLSWQPLSNPMLFSVTDVQPSTGIKPRAYIETIDILILESFPVQVRVVAKGYFSDGCGRIDQIHTVRTGNTFNINITK
;
A
#
# COMPACT_ATOMS: atom_id res chain seq x y z
N SER A 1 20.45 -5.21 7.96
CA SER A 1 19.94 -5.44 6.60
C SER A 1 18.61 -4.70 6.44
N LEU A 2 18.14 -4.45 5.22
CA LEU A 2 16.85 -3.80 5.00
C LEU A 2 15.69 -4.55 5.67
N ALA A 3 15.68 -5.88 5.57
CA ALA A 3 14.68 -6.72 6.22
C ALA A 3 14.66 -6.56 7.75
N GLU A 4 15.82 -6.49 8.39
CA GLU A 4 15.90 -6.29 9.84
C GLU A 4 15.37 -4.91 10.25
N ARG A 5 15.66 -3.87 9.47
CA ARG A 5 15.12 -2.54 9.73
C ARG A 5 13.62 -2.47 9.54
N VAL A 6 13.07 -3.15 8.53
CA VAL A 6 11.61 -3.27 8.36
C VAL A 6 10.99 -3.96 9.58
N LYS A 7 11.67 -4.94 10.19
CA LYS A 7 11.19 -5.60 11.42
C LYS A 7 11.23 -4.68 12.64
N THR A 8 12.32 -3.93 12.84
CA THR A 8 12.48 -3.06 14.01
C THR A 8 11.65 -1.78 13.93
N ALA A 9 11.47 -1.20 12.74
CA ALA A 9 10.68 0.01 12.57
C ALA A 9 9.20 -0.24 12.90
N THR A 10 8.57 0.68 13.62
CA THR A 10 7.12 0.62 13.90
C THR A 10 6.32 1.01 12.66
N TYR A 11 6.83 2.01 11.93
CA TYR A 11 6.26 2.54 10.70
C TYR A 11 7.27 2.47 9.57
N VAL A 12 6.82 2.05 8.40
CA VAL A 12 7.59 2.07 7.15
C VAL A 12 6.68 2.65 6.09
N PHE A 13 7.10 3.72 5.44
CA PHE A 13 6.26 4.43 4.47
C PHE A 13 7.08 5.14 3.41
N GLU A 14 6.49 5.33 2.24
CA GLU A 14 7.01 6.20 1.20
C GLU A 14 6.44 7.60 1.36
N GLY A 15 7.25 8.63 1.10
CA GLY A 15 6.75 9.99 1.03
C GLY A 15 7.71 10.95 0.35
N ILE A 16 7.27 12.20 0.28
CA ILE A 16 8.02 13.33 -0.27
C ILE A 16 8.27 14.33 0.85
N VAL A 17 9.51 14.79 1.01
CA VAL A 17 9.87 15.81 1.99
C VAL A 17 9.26 17.16 1.59
N THR A 18 8.38 17.71 2.41
CA THR A 18 7.69 18.99 2.14
C THR A 18 8.17 20.14 3.02
N ALA A 19 8.87 19.86 4.12
CA ALA A 19 9.56 20.86 4.90
C ALA A 19 10.77 20.28 5.63
N VAL A 20 11.86 21.04 5.70
CA VAL A 20 13.06 20.70 6.47
C VAL A 20 13.29 21.81 7.50
N ASN A 21 12.95 21.54 8.77
CA ASN A 21 13.03 22.46 9.90
C ASN A 21 13.85 21.80 11.03
N PRO A 22 15.20 21.80 10.94
CA PRO A 22 16.05 21.02 11.84
C PRO A 22 15.71 21.22 13.33
N PRO A 23 15.63 20.13 14.13
CA PRO A 23 15.99 18.75 13.79
C PRO A 23 14.86 17.95 13.09
N GLN A 24 13.76 18.61 12.74
CA GLN A 24 12.54 17.98 12.24
C GLN A 24 12.42 18.08 10.71
N VAL A 25 11.76 17.09 10.12
CA VAL A 25 11.30 17.11 8.73
C VAL A 25 9.81 16.79 8.69
N THR A 26 9.12 17.40 7.74
CA THR A 26 7.73 17.09 7.42
C THR A 26 7.69 16.35 6.09
N ILE A 27 6.97 15.24 6.07
CA ILE A 27 6.88 14.34 4.92
C ILE A 27 5.42 14.18 4.55
N GLN A 28 5.09 14.44 3.29
CA GLN A 28 3.81 14.07 2.71
C GLN A 28 3.87 12.59 2.34
N VAL A 29 3.05 11.78 3.00
CA VAL A 29 3.04 10.33 2.80
C VAL A 29 2.32 9.98 1.50
N THR A 30 2.97 9.15 0.69
CA THR A 30 2.41 8.56 -0.53
C THR A 30 1.75 7.22 -0.21
N GLN A 31 2.44 6.36 0.57
CA GLN A 31 1.91 5.06 0.97
C GLN A 31 2.56 4.54 2.25
N TYR A 32 1.80 3.83 3.09
CA TYR A 32 2.31 3.09 4.23
C TYR A 32 2.54 1.63 3.86
N PHE A 33 3.74 1.13 4.12
CA PHE A 33 4.10 -0.29 3.99
C PHE A 33 3.94 -1.05 5.32
N LYS A 34 4.20 -0.37 6.44
CA LYS A 34 4.09 -0.90 7.81
C LYS A 34 3.52 0.15 8.76
N GLY A 35 2.79 -0.32 9.76
CA GLY A 35 2.06 0.52 10.72
C GLY A 35 0.56 0.51 10.42
N ARG A 36 -0.29 0.82 11.40
CA ARG A 36 -1.76 0.80 11.26
C ARG A 36 -2.31 1.98 10.41
N GLY A 37 -1.61 2.33 9.33
CA GLY A 37 -1.80 3.60 8.65
C GLY A 37 -1.45 4.79 9.54
N GLY A 38 -1.61 6.00 8.99
CA GLY A 38 -1.28 7.24 9.69
C GLY A 38 -1.79 8.47 8.94
N PRO A 39 -1.50 9.68 9.45
CA PRO A 39 -1.85 10.93 8.80
C PRO A 39 -1.19 11.04 7.42
N ALA A 40 -1.79 11.84 6.54
CA ALA A 40 -1.22 12.14 5.23
C ALA A 40 0.09 12.93 5.33
N GLN A 41 0.35 13.59 6.47
CA GLN A 41 1.61 14.25 6.75
C GLN A 41 2.20 13.73 8.06
N VAL A 42 3.47 13.35 8.02
CA VAL A 42 4.21 12.83 9.17
C VAL A 42 5.35 13.77 9.49
N LYS A 43 5.54 14.04 10.79
CA LYS A 43 6.71 14.73 11.31
C LYS A 43 7.71 13.72 11.84
N MET A 44 8.96 13.87 11.44
CA MET A 44 10.04 13.00 11.85
C MET A 44 11.24 13.79 12.36
N THR A 45 11.98 13.23 13.31
CA THR A 45 13.25 13.73 13.85
C THR A 45 14.31 12.63 13.83
N GLY A 46 15.56 12.95 14.19
CA GLY A 46 16.65 11.96 14.30
C GLY A 46 17.46 11.79 13.02
N PHE A 47 17.24 12.62 12.02
CA PHE A 47 18.09 12.69 10.82
C PHE A 47 19.39 13.44 11.15
N ASN A 48 20.50 13.02 10.54
CA ASN A 48 21.83 13.64 10.71
C ASN A 48 22.45 13.56 12.11
N GLU A 49 21.85 12.83 13.05
CA GLU A 49 22.44 12.66 14.39
C GLU A 49 23.56 11.60 14.40
N HIS A 50 23.52 10.63 13.48
CA HIS A 50 24.41 9.46 13.47
C HIS A 50 25.03 9.11 12.10
N SER A 51 24.75 9.89 11.05
CA SER A 51 25.29 9.67 9.70
C SER A 51 25.69 10.94 8.99
N CYS A 52 26.73 10.85 8.16
CA CYS A 52 27.09 11.87 7.18
C CYS A 52 26.25 11.78 5.88
N SER A 53 25.33 10.83 5.75
CA SER A 53 24.56 10.57 4.52
C SER A 53 23.04 10.78 4.62
N ASP A 54 22.56 11.42 5.69
CA ASP A 54 21.12 11.55 5.99
C ASP A 54 20.54 12.95 5.74
N PHE A 55 21.18 13.71 4.84
CA PHE A 55 20.71 15.05 4.47
C PHE A 55 19.47 14.94 3.60
N LEU A 56 18.32 15.18 4.22
CA LEU A 56 17.06 15.30 3.49
C LEU A 56 16.94 16.67 2.84
N THR A 57 16.63 16.68 1.54
CA THR A 57 16.33 17.91 0.80
C THR A 57 14.83 18.04 0.58
N LEU A 58 14.37 19.28 0.37
CA LEU A 58 13.00 19.53 -0.08
C LEU A 58 12.72 18.75 -1.38
N ASP A 59 11.49 18.25 -1.51
CA ASP A 59 10.99 17.45 -2.65
C ASP A 59 11.66 16.07 -2.81
N GLN A 60 12.53 15.67 -1.89
CA GLN A 60 13.12 14.34 -1.91
C GLN A 60 12.04 13.29 -1.66
N GLN A 61 11.89 12.36 -2.61
CA GLN A 61 11.08 11.16 -2.46
C GLN A 61 11.94 10.02 -1.92
N ALA A 62 11.48 9.39 -0.83
CA ALA A 62 12.20 8.30 -0.20
C ALA A 62 11.25 7.37 0.57
N ILE A 63 11.80 6.23 0.99
CA ILE A 63 11.21 5.33 1.96
C ILE A 63 11.78 5.65 3.33
N PHE A 64 10.90 5.91 4.28
CA PHE A 64 11.18 6.30 5.65
C PHE A 64 10.88 5.16 6.61
N PHE A 65 11.69 5.08 7.67
CA PHE A 65 11.60 4.07 8.72
C PHE A 65 11.53 4.81 10.04
N GLY A 66 10.47 4.60 10.81
CA GLY A 66 10.26 5.37 12.03
C GLY A 66 9.67 4.57 13.18
N GLU A 67 9.92 5.06 14.39
CA GLU A 67 9.39 4.57 15.65
C GLU A 67 8.79 5.71 16.47
N GLY A 68 7.87 5.39 17.38
CA GLY A 68 7.19 6.37 18.23
C GLY A 68 5.72 6.60 17.84
N ASP A 69 5.21 7.79 18.15
CA ASP A 69 3.81 8.16 17.94
C ASP A 69 3.64 8.93 16.62
N ILE A 70 2.99 8.28 15.65
CA ILE A 70 2.72 8.81 14.32
C ILE A 70 1.90 10.11 14.33
N ASN A 71 1.10 10.36 15.37
CA ASN A 71 0.26 11.56 15.45
C ASN A 71 1.00 12.76 16.07
N SER A 72 2.19 12.53 16.62
CA SER A 72 3.01 13.57 17.26
C SER A 72 4.32 13.78 16.50
N MET A 73 5.22 12.80 16.60
CA MET A 73 6.55 12.83 16.00
C MET A 73 7.10 11.40 15.99
N LEU A 74 7.60 10.96 14.84
CA LEU A 74 8.42 9.75 14.78
C LEU A 74 9.90 10.08 14.94
N THR A 75 10.65 9.14 15.48
CA THR A 75 12.11 9.11 15.44
C THR A 75 12.55 8.21 14.30
N ALA A 76 13.50 8.68 13.49
CA ALA A 76 14.04 7.93 12.37
C ALA A 76 14.83 6.69 12.86
N VAL A 77 14.57 5.54 12.25
CA VAL A 77 15.25 4.28 12.60
C VAL A 77 16.50 4.11 11.74
N TYR A 78 17.65 4.06 12.39
CA TYR A 78 18.96 4.02 11.76
C TYR A 78 19.50 2.58 11.63
N ASP A 79 20.15 2.24 10.50
CA ASP A 79 20.75 0.91 10.30
C ASP A 79 22.28 0.91 10.15
N GLY A 80 22.95 1.98 10.59
CA GLY A 80 24.40 2.09 10.46
C GLY A 80 24.81 2.62 9.10
N ALA A 81 25.42 1.79 8.27
CA ALA A 81 26.15 2.25 7.08
C ALA A 81 25.30 2.92 5.96
N PHE A 82 23.96 2.86 6.03
CA PHE A 82 23.09 3.21 4.92
C PHE A 82 22.04 4.28 5.24
N GLY A 83 22.14 5.00 6.36
CA GLY A 83 21.20 6.09 6.65
C GLY A 83 19.86 5.64 7.24
N SER A 84 18.95 6.59 7.46
CA SER A 84 17.59 6.34 7.97
C SER A 84 16.53 6.23 6.87
N THR A 85 16.93 6.37 5.60
CA THR A 85 16.03 6.32 4.44
C THR A 85 16.51 5.36 3.34
N ARG A 86 15.66 5.11 2.33
CA ARG A 86 16.03 4.45 1.07
C ARG A 86 15.43 5.15 -0.12
N GLU A 87 16.11 5.03 -1.25
CA GLU A 87 15.53 5.35 -2.55
C GLU A 87 14.33 4.45 -2.84
N VAL A 88 13.32 5.02 -3.49
CA VAL A 88 12.19 4.29 -4.04
C VAL A 88 12.64 3.56 -5.31
N SER A 89 13.01 2.29 -5.17
CA SER A 89 13.40 1.41 -6.28
C SER A 89 12.66 0.08 -6.23
N PRO A 90 12.46 -0.62 -7.37
CA PRO A 90 11.80 -1.92 -7.39
C PRO A 90 12.44 -2.95 -6.45
N GLU A 91 13.78 -2.93 -6.33
CA GLU A 91 14.53 -3.83 -5.44
C GLU A 91 14.22 -3.55 -3.95
N ASN A 92 14.26 -2.27 -3.55
CA ASN A 92 13.95 -1.90 -2.17
C ASN A 92 12.49 -2.19 -1.83
N LEU A 93 11.56 -1.91 -2.75
CA LEU A 93 10.14 -2.21 -2.58
C LEU A 93 9.88 -3.72 -2.44
N ALA A 94 10.52 -4.55 -3.28
CA ALA A 94 10.41 -6.00 -3.17
C ALA A 94 10.99 -6.53 -1.85
N ALA A 95 12.13 -5.99 -1.41
CA ALA A 95 12.75 -6.37 -0.14
C ALA A 95 11.93 -5.93 1.08
N ILE A 96 11.28 -4.76 1.01
CA ILE A 96 10.33 -4.31 2.04
C ILE A 96 9.12 -5.23 2.02
N ALA A 97 8.51 -5.47 0.86
CA ALA A 97 7.36 -6.36 0.71
C ALA A 97 7.61 -7.75 1.29
N ALA A 98 8.80 -8.32 1.06
CA ALA A 98 9.19 -9.62 1.62
C ALA A 98 9.36 -9.59 3.15
N ALA A 99 9.55 -8.41 3.75
CA ALA A 99 9.80 -8.22 5.17
C ALA A 99 8.57 -7.69 5.94
N VAL A 100 7.54 -7.20 5.26
CA VAL A 100 6.25 -6.82 5.86
C VAL A 100 5.18 -7.85 5.57
N ASP A 101 4.54 -8.34 6.62
CA ASP A 101 3.40 -9.25 6.53
C ASP A 101 2.12 -8.58 5.96
N CYS A 102 2.18 -7.35 5.44
CA CYS A 102 1.03 -6.53 5.06
C CYS A 102 0.99 -6.10 3.57
N MET A 103 1.92 -6.54 2.73
CA MET A 103 1.93 -6.17 1.30
C MET A 103 1.25 -7.20 0.41
N ALA A 104 0.43 -6.70 -0.52
CA ALA A 104 -0.23 -7.55 -1.50
C ALA A 104 0.80 -8.26 -2.40
N SER A 105 0.73 -9.59 -2.45
CA SER A 105 1.60 -10.42 -3.27
C SER A 105 0.76 -11.15 -4.33
N TYR A 106 1.31 -11.32 -5.53
CA TYR A 106 0.68 -12.12 -6.57
C TYR A 106 1.56 -13.32 -6.92
N HIS A 107 1.00 -14.51 -6.73
CA HIS A 107 1.68 -15.77 -7.00
C HIS A 107 0.67 -16.78 -7.53
N ASN A 108 1.03 -17.53 -8.58
CA ASN A 108 0.19 -18.58 -9.19
C ASN A 108 -1.25 -18.15 -9.55
N GLY A 109 -1.46 -16.93 -10.04
CA GLY A 109 -2.82 -16.48 -10.41
C GLY A 109 -3.65 -15.93 -9.25
N GLN A 110 -3.11 -15.90 -8.03
CA GLN A 110 -3.81 -15.42 -6.85
C GLN A 110 -3.17 -14.15 -6.32
N LEU A 111 -4.00 -13.11 -6.15
CA LEU A 111 -3.64 -11.89 -5.44
C LEU A 111 -3.93 -12.09 -3.94
N HIS A 112 -2.88 -12.19 -3.14
CA HIS A 112 -2.96 -12.27 -1.69
C HIS A 112 -2.72 -10.88 -1.10
N VAL A 113 -3.77 -10.23 -0.59
CA VAL A 113 -3.66 -8.95 0.15
C VAL A 113 -3.71 -9.25 1.65
N PRO A 114 -2.56 -9.36 2.33
CA PRO A 114 -2.52 -9.91 3.68
C PRO A 114 -3.09 -8.96 4.74
N CYS A 115 -3.00 -7.64 4.56
CA CYS A 115 -3.82 -6.70 5.32
C CYS A 115 -3.99 -5.34 4.64
N ILE A 116 -5.07 -4.65 5.03
CA ILE A 116 -5.34 -3.24 4.69
C ILE A 116 -5.63 -2.54 6.02
N ALA A 117 -4.83 -1.55 6.39
CA ALA A 117 -5.06 -0.75 7.59
C ALA A 117 -6.12 0.32 7.30
N VAL A 118 -7.21 0.32 8.07
CA VAL A 118 -8.32 1.28 7.93
C VAL A 118 -8.68 1.92 9.27
N THR A 119 -9.18 3.17 9.24
CA THR A 119 -9.46 3.97 10.45
C THR A 119 -10.93 3.90 10.88
N GLY A 120 -11.29 2.89 11.67
CA GLY A 120 -12.63 2.74 12.24
C GLY A 120 -13.14 1.32 12.09
N ILE A 121 -13.64 0.74 13.18
CA ILE A 121 -14.01 -0.67 13.26
C ILE A 121 -15.36 -1.01 12.59
N ASP A 122 -16.16 0.01 12.23
CA ASP A 122 -17.53 -0.15 11.70
C ASP A 122 -17.75 0.55 10.34
N LYS A 123 -16.68 0.76 9.56
CA LYS A 123 -16.78 1.41 8.24
C LYS A 123 -16.36 0.43 7.15
N ILE A 124 -17.17 0.36 6.08
CA ILE A 124 -16.79 -0.32 4.84
C ILE A 124 -15.92 0.65 4.05
N TYR A 125 -14.82 0.16 3.49
CA TYR A 125 -13.93 0.96 2.66
C TYR A 125 -13.92 0.40 1.24
N THR A 126 -13.97 1.29 0.27
CA THR A 126 -13.60 0.99 -1.11
C THR A 126 -12.12 1.27 -1.25
N ALA A 127 -11.36 0.31 -1.76
CA ALA A 127 -9.93 0.45 -1.99
C ALA A 127 -9.62 0.30 -3.49
N ASP A 128 -8.93 1.29 -4.06
CA ASP A 128 -8.41 1.20 -5.42
C ASP A 128 -7.04 0.53 -5.40
N LEU A 129 -6.80 -0.37 -6.34
CA LEU A 129 -5.54 -1.08 -6.49
C LEU A 129 -4.87 -0.69 -7.82
N SER A 130 -3.59 -0.38 -7.77
CA SER A 130 -2.70 -0.27 -8.91
C SER A 130 -1.74 -1.45 -8.95
N TRP A 131 -1.28 -1.84 -10.14
CA TRP A 131 -0.29 -2.90 -10.29
C TRP A 131 0.83 -2.47 -11.23
N GLN A 132 2.03 -3.01 -10.98
CA GLN A 132 3.22 -2.77 -11.81
C GLN A 132 3.54 -4.03 -12.63
N PRO A 133 3.05 -4.14 -13.88
CA PRO A 133 3.11 -5.39 -14.65
C PRO A 133 4.53 -5.87 -15.01
N LEU A 134 5.55 -5.00 -14.89
CA LEU A 134 6.95 -5.32 -15.21
C LEU A 134 7.81 -5.60 -13.96
N SER A 135 7.22 -5.58 -12.77
CA SER A 135 7.94 -5.94 -11.53
C SER A 135 8.01 -7.46 -11.36
N ASN A 136 9.08 -7.95 -10.73
CA ASN A 136 9.25 -9.37 -10.42
C ASN A 136 9.58 -9.54 -8.92
N PRO A 137 8.63 -10.00 -8.07
CA PRO A 137 7.27 -10.39 -8.42
C PRO A 137 6.38 -9.21 -8.82
N MET A 138 5.25 -9.48 -9.48
CA MET A 138 4.28 -8.43 -9.84
C MET A 138 3.71 -7.78 -8.57
N LEU A 139 4.01 -6.50 -8.38
CA LEU A 139 3.64 -5.70 -7.21
C LEU A 139 2.26 -5.07 -7.42
N PHE A 140 1.47 -5.08 -6.34
CA PHE A 140 0.18 -4.39 -6.23
C PHE A 140 0.28 -3.37 -5.10
N SER A 141 -0.24 -2.17 -5.32
CA SER A 141 -0.35 -1.13 -4.30
C SER A 141 -1.80 -0.67 -4.18
N VAL A 142 -2.24 -0.43 -2.95
CA VAL A 142 -3.51 0.26 -2.69
C VAL A 142 -3.25 1.75 -2.91
N THR A 143 -3.96 2.36 -3.87
CA THR A 143 -3.76 3.76 -4.27
C THR A 143 -4.77 4.72 -3.67
N ASP A 144 -5.95 4.24 -3.31
CA ASP A 144 -6.96 5.02 -2.60
C ASP A 144 -7.75 4.11 -1.66
N VAL A 145 -8.23 4.65 -0.55
CA VAL A 145 -9.11 3.97 0.40
C VAL A 145 -10.12 4.98 0.94
N GLN A 146 -11.38 4.84 0.53
CA GLN A 146 -12.45 5.76 0.92
C GLN A 146 -13.59 5.05 1.66
N PRO A 147 -14.17 5.66 2.71
CA PRO A 147 -15.31 5.09 3.41
C PRO A 147 -16.55 5.08 2.49
N SER A 148 -17.16 3.92 2.34
CA SER A 148 -18.39 3.72 1.58
C SER A 148 -19.60 4.19 2.39
N THR A 149 -20.35 5.17 1.88
CA THR A 149 -21.47 5.83 2.57
C THR A 149 -22.84 5.20 2.28
N GLY A 150 -22.89 4.00 1.68
CA GLY A 150 -24.14 3.39 1.21
C GLY A 150 -24.72 2.32 2.14
N ILE A 151 -25.95 2.51 2.62
CA ILE A 151 -26.81 1.41 3.11
C ILE A 151 -27.42 0.74 1.86
N LYS A 152 -26.67 -0.16 1.22
CA LYS A 152 -27.21 -1.06 0.17
C LYS A 152 -27.07 -2.51 0.63
N PRO A 153 -27.92 -3.44 0.15
CA PRO A 153 -27.71 -4.88 0.34
C PRO A 153 -26.28 -5.22 -0.09
N ARG A 154 -25.50 -5.71 0.86
CA ARG A 154 -24.05 -5.84 0.72
C ARG A 154 -23.71 -7.08 -0.09
N ALA A 155 -22.73 -6.99 -0.97
CA ALA A 155 -22.04 -8.14 -1.55
C ALA A 155 -20.64 -8.19 -0.92
N TYR A 156 -20.35 -9.24 -0.16
CA TYR A 156 -19.04 -9.49 0.41
C TYR A 156 -18.24 -10.33 -0.56
N ILE A 157 -17.05 -9.87 -0.94
CA ILE A 157 -16.11 -10.63 -1.76
C ILE A 157 -15.12 -11.33 -0.82
N GLU A 158 -15.05 -12.64 -0.91
CA GLU A 158 -14.13 -13.47 -0.13
C GLU A 158 -12.82 -13.69 -0.87
N THR A 159 -12.87 -13.93 -2.18
CA THR A 159 -11.68 -14.19 -3.00
C THR A 159 -11.79 -13.54 -4.36
N ILE A 160 -10.67 -13.04 -4.88
CA ILE A 160 -10.53 -12.63 -6.28
C ILE A 160 -9.34 -13.38 -6.87
N ASP A 161 -9.62 -14.28 -7.82
CA ASP A 161 -8.60 -14.96 -8.61
C ASP A 161 -8.42 -14.21 -9.94
N ILE A 162 -7.18 -13.86 -10.30
CA ILE A 162 -6.86 -13.15 -11.54
C ILE A 162 -5.88 -14.00 -12.34
N LEU A 163 -6.34 -14.58 -13.44
CA LEU A 163 -5.54 -15.45 -14.29
C LEU A 163 -5.24 -14.74 -15.62
N ILE A 164 -3.97 -14.44 -15.86
CA ILE A 164 -3.51 -13.98 -17.18
C ILE A 164 -3.31 -15.21 -18.06
N LEU A 165 -4.10 -15.31 -19.13
CA LEU A 165 -4.11 -16.46 -20.03
C LEU A 165 -3.08 -16.30 -21.14
N GLU A 166 -3.04 -15.13 -21.77
CA GLU A 166 -2.12 -14.79 -22.85
C GLU A 166 -1.64 -13.36 -22.70
N SER A 167 -0.43 -13.06 -23.18
CA SER A 167 0.17 -11.72 -23.13
C SER A 167 -0.06 -10.91 -24.41
N PHE A 168 -0.33 -11.56 -25.56
CA PHE A 168 -0.55 -10.88 -26.84
C PHE A 168 -1.55 -11.61 -27.74
N PRO A 169 -2.79 -11.08 -27.88
CA PRO A 169 -3.36 -9.98 -27.10
C PRO A 169 -3.51 -10.37 -25.62
N VAL A 170 -3.39 -9.41 -24.70
CA VAL A 170 -3.54 -9.69 -23.27
C VAL A 170 -4.95 -10.22 -23.00
N GLN A 171 -5.03 -11.44 -22.46
CA GLN A 171 -6.27 -12.07 -22.03
C GLN A 171 -6.24 -12.30 -20.52
N VAL A 172 -7.26 -11.81 -19.81
CA VAL A 172 -7.36 -11.93 -18.34
C VAL A 172 -8.70 -12.54 -17.96
N ARG A 173 -8.67 -13.54 -17.08
CA ARG A 173 -9.85 -14.13 -16.45
C ARG A 173 -9.89 -13.74 -14.99
N VAL A 174 -10.93 -13.02 -14.58
CA VAL A 174 -11.17 -12.66 -13.19
C VAL A 174 -12.30 -13.53 -12.63
N VAL A 175 -12.08 -14.15 -11.47
CA VAL A 175 -13.10 -14.92 -10.74
C VAL A 175 -13.23 -14.32 -9.35
N ALA A 176 -14.31 -13.59 -9.11
CA ALA A 176 -14.68 -13.11 -7.78
C ALA A 176 -15.67 -14.10 -7.14
N LYS A 177 -15.40 -14.51 -5.88
CA LYS A 177 -16.32 -15.33 -5.08
C LYS A 177 -16.70 -14.58 -3.82
N GLY A 178 -17.92 -14.81 -3.36
CA GLY A 178 -18.49 -14.07 -2.25
C GLY A 178 -19.96 -14.40 -2.02
N TYR A 179 -20.59 -13.60 -1.17
CA TYR A 179 -21.99 -13.78 -0.79
C TYR A 179 -22.70 -12.45 -0.59
N PHE A 180 -24.03 -12.45 -0.74
CA PHE A 180 -24.85 -11.30 -0.36
C PHE A 180 -25.19 -11.36 1.12
N SER A 181 -25.04 -10.24 1.82
CA SER A 181 -25.32 -10.09 3.27
C SER A 181 -26.72 -10.53 3.70
N ASP A 182 -27.69 -10.46 2.80
CA ASP A 182 -29.08 -10.83 3.08
C ASP A 182 -29.39 -12.30 2.74
N GLY A 183 -28.42 -13.06 2.21
CA GLY A 183 -28.56 -14.48 1.86
C GLY A 183 -29.51 -14.77 0.68
N CYS A 184 -30.32 -13.81 0.26
CA CYS A 184 -31.29 -13.95 -0.83
C CYS A 184 -30.84 -13.30 -2.14
N GLY A 185 -29.76 -12.51 -2.10
CA GLY A 185 -29.25 -11.85 -3.29
C GLY A 185 -28.80 -12.80 -4.39
N ARG A 186 -29.00 -12.37 -5.63
CA ARG A 186 -28.53 -13.05 -6.84
C ARG A 186 -27.85 -12.02 -7.73
N ILE A 187 -26.92 -12.48 -8.57
CA ILE A 187 -26.34 -11.63 -9.59
C ILE A 187 -27.40 -11.43 -10.68
N ASP A 188 -27.69 -10.18 -11.01
CA ASP A 188 -28.58 -9.79 -12.11
C ASP A 188 -27.76 -9.66 -13.41
N GLN A 189 -26.83 -8.70 -13.44
CA GLN A 189 -26.00 -8.43 -14.60
C GLN A 189 -24.54 -8.23 -14.23
N ILE A 190 -23.65 -8.63 -15.14
CA ILE A 190 -22.22 -8.28 -15.11
C ILE A 190 -21.96 -7.38 -16.31
N HIS A 191 -21.52 -6.15 -16.06
CA HIS A 191 -21.19 -5.17 -17.09
C HIS A 191 -19.72 -4.79 -17.01
N THR A 192 -18.98 -5.02 -18.09
CA THR A 192 -17.54 -4.75 -18.15
C THR A 192 -17.27 -3.61 -19.11
N VAL A 193 -16.61 -2.56 -18.62
CA VAL A 193 -16.17 -1.40 -19.43
C VAL A 193 -14.65 -1.29 -19.36
N ARG A 194 -14.00 -1.19 -20.52
CA ARG A 194 -12.58 -0.85 -20.57
C ARG A 194 -12.41 0.66 -20.72
N THR A 195 -11.64 1.27 -19.84
CA THR A 195 -11.25 2.69 -19.90
C THR A 195 -9.72 2.76 -19.86
N GLY A 196 -9.09 2.98 -21.02
CA GLY A 196 -7.63 2.90 -21.16
C GLY A 196 -7.10 1.49 -20.86
N ASN A 197 -6.31 1.36 -19.80
CA ASN A 197 -5.76 0.08 -19.31
C ASN A 197 -6.55 -0.51 -18.14
N THR A 198 -7.65 0.13 -17.73
CA THR A 198 -8.48 -0.32 -16.61
C THR A 198 -9.72 -1.05 -17.11
N PHE A 199 -10.01 -2.23 -16.56
CA PHE A 199 -11.28 -2.92 -16.75
C PHE A 199 -12.18 -2.67 -15.54
N ASN A 200 -13.25 -1.90 -15.74
CA ASN A 200 -14.29 -1.65 -14.75
C ASN A 200 -15.34 -2.74 -14.86
N ILE A 201 -15.42 -3.62 -13.86
CA ILE A 201 -16.42 -4.69 -13.78
C ILE A 201 -17.50 -4.25 -12.78
N ASN A 202 -18.70 -3.96 -13.28
CA ASN A 202 -19.86 -3.64 -12.45
C ASN A 202 -20.77 -4.87 -12.37
N ILE A 203 -21.02 -5.34 -11.16
CA ILE A 203 -21.90 -6.48 -10.88
C ILE A 203 -23.14 -5.94 -10.19
N THR A 204 -24.30 -6.07 -10.85
CA THR A 204 -25.60 -5.69 -10.27
C THR A 204 -26.28 -6.91 -9.67
N LYS A 205 -27.19 -6.63 -8.74
CA LYS A 205 -28.10 -7.58 -8.09
C LYS A 205 -29.52 -7.09 -8.31
#